data_AF-A0A2K1KU80-F1
#
_entry.id   AF-A0A2K1KU80-F1
#
_cell.length_a   1.000
_cell.length_b   1.000
_cell.length_c   1.000
_cell.angle_alpha   90.00
_cell.angle_beta   90.00
_cell.angle_gamma   90.00
#
_symmetry.space_group_name_H-M   'P 1'
#
loop_
_entity.id
_entity.type
_entity.pdbx_description
1 polymer ?
#
loop_
_entity_poly.entity_id
_entity_poly.type
_entity_poly.pdbx_seq_one_letter_code
_entity_poly.pdbx_strand_id
1 'polypeptide(L)' 'MKFDIKKCSNLTSLPKELGTITILTWLDISECKNFISLSKELSNLTNLTRIDIIRCKNLISL' A
#
# COMPACT_ATOMS: atom_id res chain seq x y z
N MET A 1 -11.19 4.28 7.62
CA MET A 1 -10.33 5.43 7.28
C MET A 1 -9.65 5.21 5.92
N LYS A 2 -9.35 6.27 5.15
CA LYS A 2 -8.64 6.18 3.87
C LYS A 2 -7.20 6.70 4.01
N PHE A 3 -6.24 6.04 3.36
CA PHE A 3 -4.84 6.46 3.29
C PHE A 3 -4.33 6.38 1.86
N ASP A 4 -3.68 7.45 1.40
CA ASP A 4 -3.25 7.64 0.03
C ASP A 4 -1.72 7.74 -0.06
N ILE A 5 -1.13 6.92 -0.91
CA ILE A 5 0.30 6.89 -1.22
C ILE A 5 0.44 7.20 -2.70
N LYS A 6 0.72 8.47 -3.03
CA LYS A 6 0.69 8.96 -4.42
C LYS A 6 2.05 9.50 -4.86
N LYS A 7 2.48 9.13 -6.07
CA LYS A 7 3.69 9.64 -6.73
C LYS A 7 4.98 9.42 -5.94
N CYS A 8 5.02 8.42 -5.05
CA CYS A 8 6.20 8.07 -4.26
C CYS A 8 7.13 7.19 -5.11
N SER A 9 8.00 7.84 -5.90
CA SER A 9 8.90 7.11 -6.81
C SER A 9 10.00 6.34 -6.09
N ASN A 10 10.33 6.65 -4.84
CA ASN A 10 11.32 5.90 -4.05
C ASN A 10 10.72 4.79 -3.20
N LEU A 11 9.39 4.67 -3.18
CA LEU A 11 8.73 3.64 -2.38
C LEU A 11 8.85 2.30 -3.08
N THR A 12 9.53 1.35 -2.44
CA THR A 12 9.70 -0.01 -2.96
C THR A 12 8.76 -1.01 -2.30
N SER A 13 8.35 -0.77 -1.06
CA SER A 13 7.41 -1.58 -0.29
C SER A 13 6.66 -0.74 0.74
N LEU A 14 5.59 -1.29 1.33
CA LEU A 14 4.84 -0.59 2.40
C LEU A 14 5.66 -0.56 3.70
N PRO A 15 5.71 0.59 4.40
CA PRO A 15 6.43 0.73 5.66
C PRO A 15 5.79 -0.13 6.76
N LYS A 16 6.59 -0.58 7.73
CA LYS A 16 6.13 -1.45 8.83
C LYS A 16 5.06 -0.78 9.68
N GLU A 17 5.21 0.52 9.85
CA GLU A 17 4.35 1.38 10.65
C GLU A 17 2.92 1.43 10.08
N LEU A 18 2.74 1.20 8.77
CA LEU A 18 1.40 1.13 8.18
C LEU A 18 0.57 0.04 8.84
N GLY A 19 1.17 -1.11 9.17
CA GLY A 19 0.51 -2.23 9.84
C GLY A 19 -0.02 -1.91 11.24
N THR A 20 0.39 -0.77 11.83
CA THR A 20 -0.15 -0.32 13.13
C THR A 20 -1.49 0.43 12.99
N ILE A 21 -1.85 0.82 11.77
CA ILE A 21 -3.06 1.60 11.48
C ILE A 21 -4.26 0.66 11.28
N THR A 22 -4.64 -0.06 12.34
CA THR A 22 -5.69 -1.09 12.27
C THR A 22 -7.08 -0.56 11.91
N ILE A 23 -7.31 0.76 12.02
CA ILE A 23 -8.57 1.43 11.62
C ILE A 23 -8.64 1.74 10.11
N LEU A 24 -7.60 1.43 9.35
CA LEU A 24 -7.54 1.68 7.93
C LEU A 24 -8.53 0.76 7.20
N THR A 25 -9.40 1.35 6.39
CA THR A 25 -10.42 0.63 5.60
C THR A 25 -10.14 0.69 4.11
N TRP A 26 -9.38 1.69 3.65
CA TRP A 26 -9.01 1.86 2.24
C TRP A 26 -7.57 2.36 2.10
N LEU A 27 -6.77 1.65 1.30
CA LEU A 27 -5.42 2.02 0.87
C LEU A 27 -5.39 2.28 -0.65
N ASP A 28 -4.97 3.48 -1.07
CA ASP A 28 -4.72 3.84 -2.47
C ASP A 28 -3.22 4.02 -2.67
N ILE A 29 -2.61 3.22 -3.55
CA ILE A 29 -1.21 3.34 -3.96
C ILE A 29 -1.19 3.67 -5.45
N SER A 30 -0.88 4.93 -5.79
CA SER A 30 -0.94 5.38 -7.17
C SER A 30 0.31 6.11 -7.65
N GLU A 31 0.70 5.84 -8.90
CA GLU A 31 1.85 6.47 -9.56
C GLU A 31 3.21 6.24 -8.85
N CYS A 32 3.32 5.18 -8.04
CA CYS A 32 4.56 4.77 -7.37
C CYS A 32 5.35 3.81 -8.27
N LYS A 33 6.19 4.38 -9.15
CA LYS A 33 6.85 3.61 -10.23
C LYS A 33 7.74 2.48 -9.74
N ASN A 34 8.44 2.67 -8.62
CA ASN A 34 9.35 1.67 -8.05
C ASN A 34 8.70 0.79 -6.97
N PHE A 35 7.38 0.86 -6.79
CA PHE A 35 6.69 0.01 -5.83
C PHE A 35 6.66 -1.43 -6.33
N ILE A 36 7.29 -2.33 -5.57
CA ILE A 36 7.55 -3.71 -5.99
C ILE A 36 6.60 -4.69 -5.30
N SER A 37 6.30 -4.52 -4.02
CA SER A 37 5.46 -5.48 -3.33
C SER A 37 4.66 -4.89 -2.18
N LEU A 38 3.51 -5.51 -1.93
CA LEU A 38 2.80 -5.36 -0.68
C LEU A 38 3.61 -6.11 0.40
N SER A 39 3.96 -5.42 1.49
CA SER A 39 4.66 -6.07 2.60
C SER A 39 3.68 -6.90 3.43
N LYS A 40 4.20 -7.81 4.27
CA LYS A 40 3.40 -8.65 5.19
C LYS A 40 2.52 -7.82 6.15
N GLU A 41 2.75 -6.51 6.22
CA GLU A 41 2.06 -5.58 7.09
C GLU A 41 0.58 -5.43 6.74
N LEU A 42 0.18 -5.76 5.50
CA LEU A 42 -1.24 -5.83 5.12
C LEU A 42 -2.01 -6.84 5.98
N SER A 43 -1.38 -7.91 6.45
CA SER A 43 -2.03 -8.90 7.33
C SER A 43 -2.45 -8.32 8.69
N ASN A 44 -1.82 -7.21 9.11
CA ASN A 44 -2.17 -6.52 10.35
C ASN A 44 -3.34 -5.54 10.16
N LEU A 45 -3.69 -5.21 8.91
CA LEU A 45 -4.75 -4.25 8.59
C LEU A 45 -6.11 -4.95 8.57
N THR A 46 -6.57 -5.40 9.73
CA THR A 46 -7.76 -6.27 9.88
C THR A 46 -9.07 -5.63 9.42
N ASN A 47 -9.18 -4.30 9.39
CA ASN A 47 -10.37 -3.58 8.90
C ASN A 47 -10.25 -3.14 7.43
N LEU A 48 -9.16 -3.48 6.73
CA LEU A 48 -8.94 -3.07 5.36
C LEU A 48 -9.86 -3.83 4.42
N THR A 49 -10.76 -3.11 3.77
CA THR A 49 -11.75 -3.69 2.84
C THR A 49 -11.45 -3.38 1.39
N ARG A 50 -10.55 -2.41 1.12
CA ARG A 50 -10.21 -2.01 -0.24
C ARG A 50 -8.73 -1.63 -0.38
N ILE A 51 -8.11 -2.15 -1.43
CA ILE A 51 -6.79 -1.72 -1.90
C ILE A 51 -6.91 -1.38 -3.38
N ASP A 52 -6.55 -0.16 -3.74
CA ASP A 52 -6.37 0.23 -5.14
C ASP A 52 -4.88 0.43 -5.41
N ILE A 53 -4.34 -0.25 -6.44
CA ILE A 53 -2.96 -0.05 -6.89
C ILE A 53 -2.99 0.37 -8.36
N ILE A 54 -2.69 1.64 -8.63
CA ILE A 54 -2.93 2.27 -9.93
C ILE A 54 -1.62 2.81 -10.48
N ARG A 55 -1.25 2.44 -11.71
CA ARG A 55 -0.03 2.95 -12.40
C ARG A 55 1.28 2.66 -11.64
N CYS A 56 1.34 1.61 -10.83
CA CYS A 56 2.56 1.08 -10.20
C CYS A 56 3.13 -0.04 -11.08
N LYS A 57 4.05 0.30 -11.98
CA LYS A 57 4.47 -0.59 -13.08
C LYS A 57 5.37 -1.76 -12.65
N ASN A 58 6.07 -1.62 -11.54
CA ASN A 58 7.04 -2.61 -11.06
C ASN A 58 6.46 -3.54 -9.98
N LEU A 59 5.14 -3.54 -9.77
CA LEU A 59 4.51 -4.42 -8.77
C LEU A 59 4.66 -5.89 -9.20
N ILE A 60 5.38 -6.65 -8.40
CA ILE A 60 5.59 -8.09 -8.52
C ILE A 60 4.89 -8.72 -7.32
N SER A 61 3.79 -9.44 -7.60
CA SER A 61 2.88 -10.13 -6.68
C SER A 61 1.55 -9.44 -6.38
N LEU A 62 0.51 -10.25 -6.47
CA LEU A 62 -0.79 -10.15 -5.79
C LEU A 62 -0.94 -11.41 -4.96
#